data_AF-A0A7S2R820-F1
#
_entry.id   AF-A0A7S2R820-F1
#
_cell.length_a   1.000
_cell.length_b   1.000
_cell.length_c   1.000
_cell.angle_alpha   90.00
_cell.angle_beta   90.00
_cell.angle_gamma   90.00
#
_symmetry.space_group_name_H-M   'P 1'
#
loop_
_entity.id
_entity.type
_entity.pdbx_description
1 polymer ?
#
loop_
_entity_poly.entity_id
_entity_poly.type
_entity_poly.pdbx_seq_one_letter_code
_entity_poly.pdbx_strand_id
1 'polypeptide(L)'
;LPHPLNALRSVSTILRRNGNIYITQTYQRRSPPFMTTIKPLFKYLTSVDFGQLITEKQIQNFHQITATTQENLQLQYHSVITNSVDNIWQAAYLTIYQKNK
;
A
#
# COMPACT_ATOMS: atom_id res chain seq x y z
N LEU A 1 3.23 -5.82 4.15
CA LEU A 1 4.68 -5.51 4.24
C LEU A 1 4.98 -4.98 5.63
N PRO A 2 5.92 -5.59 6.39
CA PRO A 2 6.22 -5.16 7.76
C PRO A 2 6.89 -3.78 7.83
N HIS A 3 7.77 -3.44 6.87
CA HIS A 3 8.45 -2.13 6.81
C HIS A 3 8.51 -1.59 5.36
N PRO A 4 7.40 -1.02 4.85
CA PRO A 4 7.29 -0.64 3.44
C PRO A 4 8.25 0.49 3.02
N LEU A 5 8.54 1.47 3.90
CA LEU A 5 9.49 2.55 3.60
C LEU A 5 10.93 2.04 3.41
N ASN A 6 11.36 1.10 4.26
CA ASN A 6 12.68 0.51 4.16
C ASN A 6 12.81 -0.31 2.87
N ALA A 7 11.76 -1.06 2.51
CA ALA A 7 11.73 -1.80 1.26
C ALA A 7 11.86 -0.87 0.04
N LEU A 8 11.11 0.23 -0.01
CA LEU A 8 11.23 1.21 -1.09
C LEU A 8 12.63 1.83 -1.17
N ARG A 9 13.24 2.13 -0.01
CA ARG A 9 14.63 2.62 0.05
C ARG A 9 15.63 1.61 -0.49
N SER A 10 15.51 0.34 -0.11
CA SER A 10 16.39 -0.72 -0.61
C SER A 10 16.22 -0.95 -2.11
N VAL A 11 15.00 -0.83 -2.64
CA VAL A 11 14.78 -0.97 -4.09
C VAL A 11 15.30 0.24 -4.86
N SER A 12 15.19 1.46 -4.31
CA SER A 12 15.63 2.67 -5.01
C SER A 12 17.15 2.74 -5.21
N THR A 13 17.96 2.06 -4.39
CA THR A 13 19.42 2.01 -4.55
C THR A 13 19.84 1.16 -5.74
N ILE A 14 19.11 0.09 -6.05
CA ILE A 14 19.42 -0.83 -7.16
C ILE A 14 18.71 -0.48 -8.47
N LEU A 15 17.71 0.40 -8.42
CA LEU A 15 16.95 0.81 -9.59
C LEU A 15 17.79 1.68 -10.53
N ARG A 16 17.70 1.45 -11.84
CA ARG A 16 18.29 2.35 -12.85
C ARG A 16 17.62 3.73 -12.81
N ARG A 17 18.30 4.76 -13.29
CA ARG A 17 17.72 6.10 -13.49
C ARG A 17 16.46 5.98 -14.36
N ASN A 18 15.39 6.68 -13.99
CA ASN A 18 14.06 6.61 -14.61
C ASN A 18 13.39 5.24 -14.55
N GLY A 19 13.92 4.31 -13.73
CA GLY A 19 13.29 3.02 -13.48
C GLY A 19 12.01 3.19 -12.66
N ASN A 20 11.08 2.26 -12.85
CA ASN A 20 9.77 2.28 -12.21
C ASN A 20 9.62 1.13 -11.22
N ILE A 21 8.97 1.40 -10.09
CA ILE A 21 8.53 0.42 -9.10
C ILE A 21 7.01 0.33 -9.22
N TYR A 22 6.52 -0.85 -9.58
CA TYR A 22 5.09 -1.14 -9.68
C TYR A 22 4.64 -1.91 -8.45
N ILE A 23 3.60 -1.42 -7.77
CA ILE A 23 3.05 -2.04 -6.58
C ILE A 23 1.55 -2.23 -6.81
N THR A 24 1.11 -3.48 -6.78
CA THR A 24 -0.31 -3.85 -6.80
C THR A 24 -0.69 -4.35 -5.42
N GLN A 25 -1.56 -3.65 -4.72
CA GLN A 25 -1.99 -4.06 -3.40
C GLN A 25 -3.48 -3.75 -3.19
N THR A 26 -4.17 -4.69 -2.56
CA THR A 26 -5.55 -4.52 -2.13
C THR A 26 -5.58 -3.89 -0.75
N TYR A 27 -6.38 -2.84 -0.61
CA TYR A 27 -6.55 -2.09 0.62
C TYR A 27 -8.01 -2.05 1.03
N GLN A 28 -8.27 -1.91 2.33
CA GLN A 28 -9.62 -1.78 2.83
C GLN A 28 -10.06 -0.30 2.79
N ARG A 29 -11.21 -0.04 2.16
CA ARG A 29 -11.83 1.29 2.09
C ARG A 29 -12.52 1.67 3.40
N ARG A 30 -13.15 0.69 4.07
CA ARG A 30 -13.85 0.87 5.33
C ARG A 30 -13.31 -0.06 6.40
N SER A 31 -12.93 0.51 7.53
CA SER A 31 -12.86 -0.21 8.81
C SER A 31 -14.29 -0.29 9.36
N PRO A 32 -14.91 -1.46 9.56
CA PRO A 32 -16.17 -1.52 10.27
C PRO A 32 -15.96 -0.94 11.69
N PRO A 33 -16.83 -0.04 12.18
CA PRO A 33 -16.65 0.60 13.49
C PRO A 33 -16.63 -0.39 14.67
N PHE A 34 -17.15 -1.61 14.48
CA PHE A 34 -17.16 -2.69 15.47
C PHE A 34 -16.04 -3.73 15.30
N MET A 35 -15.14 -3.57 14.32
CA MET A 35 -14.07 -4.55 14.05
C MET A 35 -12.83 -4.40 14.94
N THR A 36 -12.79 -3.39 15.81
CA THR A 36 -11.76 -3.26 16.86
C THR A 36 -11.95 -4.28 17.97
N THR A 37 -13.17 -4.71 18.26
CA THR A 37 -13.50 -5.63 19.37
C THR A 37 -13.56 -7.09 18.94
N ILE A 38 -13.99 -7.38 17.71
CA ILE A 38 -14.17 -8.76 17.19
C ILE A 38 -12.85 -9.32 16.60
N LYS A 39 -11.80 -8.48 16.55
CA LYS A 39 -10.47 -8.79 15.99
C LYS A 39 -9.84 -10.14 16.43
N PRO A 40 -10.01 -10.64 17.66
CA PRO A 40 -9.43 -11.94 18.04
C PRO A 40 -10.06 -13.13 17.31
N LEU A 41 -11.37 -13.07 17.01
CA LEU A 41 -12.12 -14.24 16.51
C LEU A 41 -11.98 -14.42 14.99
N PHE A 42 -11.93 -13.33 14.22
CA PHE A 42 -11.76 -13.40 12.77
C PHE A 42 -10.37 -13.90 12.35
N LYS A 43 -9.32 -13.66 13.15
CA LYS A 43 -7.98 -14.21 12.89
C LYS A 43 -7.98 -15.74 12.87
N TYR A 44 -8.79 -16.36 13.73
CA TYR A 44 -8.94 -17.82 13.78
C TYR A 44 -9.82 -18.37 12.65
N LEU A 45 -10.81 -17.60 12.18
CA LEU A 45 -11.77 -18.07 11.18
C LEU A 45 -11.27 -17.99 9.73
N THR A 46 -10.30 -17.12 9.42
CA THR A 46 -9.85 -16.94 8.03
C THR A 46 -8.51 -17.57 7.71
N SER A 47 -7.67 -17.96 8.68
CA SER A 47 -6.31 -18.51 8.51
C SER A 47 -5.34 -17.69 7.62
N VAL A 48 -5.81 -16.61 7.02
CA VAL A 48 -5.05 -15.62 6.27
C VAL A 48 -4.45 -14.65 7.27
N ASP A 49 -3.12 -14.60 7.30
CA ASP A 49 -2.37 -13.59 8.02
C ASP A 49 -2.60 -12.25 7.31
N PHE A 50 -3.73 -11.61 7.61
CA PHE A 50 -3.99 -10.23 7.23
C PHE A 50 -2.96 -9.39 7.96
N GLY A 51 -1.77 -9.24 7.37
CA GLY A 51 -0.81 -8.23 7.78
C GLY A 51 -1.55 -6.91 8.00
N GLN A 52 -1.15 -6.15 9.02
CA GLN A 52 -1.85 -4.96 9.53
C GLN A 52 -2.78 -4.32 8.49
N LEU A 53 -4.09 -4.32 8.76
CA LEU A 53 -5.10 -3.75 7.86
C LEU A 53 -4.72 -2.30 7.53
N ILE A 54 -4.30 -2.08 6.27
CA ILE A 54 -3.95 -0.76 5.76
C ILE A 54 -5.18 -0.18 5.08
N THR A 55 -5.66 0.91 5.64
CA THR A 55 -6.78 1.71 5.12
C THR A 55 -6.31 2.68 4.05
N GLU A 56 -7.22 3.14 3.21
CA GLU A 56 -6.93 4.15 2.17
C GLU A 56 -6.29 5.43 2.74
N LYS A 57 -6.76 5.89 3.91
CA LYS A 57 -6.17 7.05 4.60
C LYS A 57 -4.70 6.81 4.99
N GLN A 58 -4.36 5.58 5.39
CA GLN A 58 -2.97 5.24 5.73
C GLN A 58 -2.08 5.18 4.48
N ILE A 59 -2.63 4.84 3.32
CA ILE A 59 -1.91 4.90 2.04
C ILE A 59 -1.57 6.34 1.66
N GLN A 60 -2.53 7.26 1.78
CA GLN A 60 -2.30 8.68 1.49
C GLN A 60 -1.18 9.24 2.37
N ASN A 61 -1.22 8.94 3.67
CA ASN A 61 -0.15 9.29 4.60
C ASN A 61 1.19 8.63 4.20
N PHE A 62 1.15 7.37 3.77
CA PHE A 62 2.34 6.65 3.32
C PHE A 62 2.98 7.28 2.08
N HIS A 63 2.18 7.67 1.08
CA HIS A 63 2.67 8.38 -0.11
C HIS A 63 3.29 9.73 0.26
N GLN A 64 2.65 10.48 1.17
CA GLN A 64 3.18 11.75 1.67
C GLN A 64 4.52 11.55 2.40
N ILE A 65 4.61 10.58 3.30
CA ILE A 65 5.86 10.26 4.01
C ILE A 65 6.94 9.81 3.04
N THR A 66 6.58 9.02 2.02
CA THR A 66 7.52 8.57 0.98
C THR A 66 8.07 9.76 0.21
N ALA A 67 7.21 10.71 -0.19
CA ALA A 67 7.62 11.92 -0.89
C ALA A 67 8.56 12.81 -0.06
N THR A 68 8.34 12.91 1.26
CA THR A 68 9.22 13.67 2.17
C THR A 68 10.54 12.94 2.47
N THR A 69 10.50 11.61 2.57
CA THR A 69 11.66 10.81 3.06
C THR A 69 12.55 10.31 1.94
N GLN A 70 12.04 10.21 0.71
CA GLN A 70 12.74 9.64 -0.43
C GLN A 70 12.85 10.67 -1.56
N GLU A 71 13.89 11.49 -1.50
CA GLU A 71 14.15 12.54 -2.51
C GLU A 71 14.35 11.98 -3.94
N ASN A 72 14.69 10.70 -4.07
CA ASN A 72 14.98 10.06 -5.35
C ASN A 72 13.79 9.29 -5.95
N LEU A 73 12.64 9.20 -5.26
CA LEU A 73 11.46 8.50 -5.74
C LEU A 73 10.26 9.45 -5.82
N GLN A 74 9.67 9.55 -7.01
CA GLN A 74 8.45 10.32 -7.25
C GLN A 74 7.27 9.39 -7.48
N LEU A 75 6.14 9.68 -6.84
CA LEU A 75 4.87 9.02 -7.15
C LEU A 75 4.37 9.53 -8.51
N GLN A 76 4.31 8.63 -9.49
CA GLN A 76 3.85 8.95 -10.84
C GLN A 76 2.36 8.61 -11.01
N TYR A 77 1.93 7.51 -10.41
CA TYR A 77 0.58 6.98 -10.62
C TYR A 77 0.07 6.30 -9.35
N HIS A 78 -1.19 6.57 -9.00
CA HIS A 78 -1.90 5.82 -7.98
C HIS A 78 -3.39 5.79 -8.35
N SER A 79 -3.90 4.62 -8.73
CA SER A 79 -5.32 4.45 -9.01
C SER A 79 -5.80 3.06 -8.66
N VAL A 80 -7.12 2.90 -8.54
CA VAL A 80 -7.75 1.58 -8.53
C VAL A 80 -7.48 0.90 -9.87
N ILE A 81 -7.22 -0.41 -9.83
CA ILE A 81 -7.03 -1.25 -11.02
C ILE A 81 -8.40 -1.59 -11.59
N THR A 82 -8.67 -1.12 -12.80
CA THR A 82 -9.91 -1.44 -13.53
C THR A 82 -10.05 -2.96 -13.74
N ASN A 83 -11.26 -3.49 -13.60
CA ASN A 83 -11.58 -4.92 -13.68
C ASN A 83 -10.89 -5.81 -12.62
N SER A 84 -10.38 -5.21 -11.54
CA SER A 84 -9.89 -5.93 -10.36
C SER A 84 -10.91 -5.85 -9.22
N VAL A 85 -10.50 -6.30 -8.03
CA VAL A 85 -11.30 -6.20 -6.82
C VAL A 85 -11.59 -4.71 -6.55
N ASP A 86 -12.84 -4.30 -6.69
CA ASP A 86 -13.34 -2.97 -6.37
C ASP A 86 -14.75 -3.09 -5.77
N ASN A 87 -14.85 -2.97 -4.45
CA ASN A 87 -16.13 -3.01 -3.75
C ASN A 87 -16.14 -2.01 -2.57
N ILE A 88 -17.25 -2.00 -1.83
CA ILE A 88 -17.47 -1.06 -0.71
C ILE A 88 -16.47 -1.29 0.44
N TRP A 89 -15.90 -2.49 0.54
CA TRP A 89 -15.02 -2.91 1.62
C TRP A 89 -13.55 -2.79 1.26
N GLN A 90 -13.18 -3.11 0.03
CA GLN A 90 -11.81 -3.21 -0.43
C GLN A 90 -11.69 -2.84 -1.90
N ALA A 91 -10.54 -2.28 -2.27
CA ALA A 91 -10.17 -2.05 -3.66
C ALA A 91 -8.69 -2.35 -3.89
N ALA A 92 -8.38 -2.86 -5.07
CA ALA A 92 -7.02 -3.11 -5.54
C ALA A 92 -6.47 -1.86 -6.22
N TYR A 93 -5.30 -1.39 -5.78
CA TYR A 93 -4.65 -0.20 -6.31
C TYR A 93 -3.34 -0.57 -6.99
N LEU A 94 -3.07 0.14 -8.09
CA LEU A 94 -1.77 0.19 -8.74
C LEU A 94 -1.10 1.50 -8.35
N THR A 95 0.09 1.36 -7.75
CA THR A 95 0.97 2.49 -7.43
C THR A 95 2.24 2.36 -8.25
N ILE A 96 2.65 3.44 -8.90
CA ILE A 96 3.89 3.53 -9.67
C ILE A 96 4.76 4.61 -9.07
N TYR A 97 5.94 4.23 -8.62
CA TYR A 97 7.01 5.16 -8.26
C TYR A 97 8.08 5.16 -9.34
N GLN A 98 8.58 6.33 -9.71
CA GLN A 98 9.68 6.50 -10.65
C GLN A 98 10.92 7.06 -9.93
N LYS A 99 12.10 6.57 -10.30
CA LYS A 99 13.37 7.12 -9.82
C LYS A 99 13.82 8.31 -10.66
N ASN A 100 13.90 9.49 -10.05
CA ASN A 100 14.20 10.75 -10.75
C ASN A 100 15.70 11.06 -10.90
N LYS A 101 16.58 10.41 -10.14
CA LYS A 101 18.03 10.60 -10.16
C LYS A 101 18.77 9.28 -10.10
#